data_AF-A0A4V2K945-F1
#
_entry.id   AF-A0A4V2K945-F1
#
_cell.length_a   1.000
_cell.length_b   1.000
_cell.length_c   1.000
_cell.angle_alpha   90.00
_cell.angle_beta   90.00
_cell.angle_gamma   90.00
#
_symmetry.space_group_name_H-M   'P 1'
#
loop_
_entity.id
_entity.type
_entity.pdbx_description
1 polymer ?
#
loop_
_entity_poly.entity_id
_entity_poly.type
_entity_poly.pdbx_seq_one_letter_code
_entity_poly.pdbx_strand_id
1 'polypeptide(L)'
;MSPTLVMGDMCRPLKDVLSKSLTNGSRTYYVGDGAAIVWKLSRSQWKAYIQSTLIATFSPYPPRSLVVQPLGHRYLDHILLGILLLMRDKDAEVFDRPENSYSVMPFPCM
;
A
#
# COMPACT_ATOMS: atom_id res chain seq x y z
N MET A 1 14.73 -9.56 10.81
CA MET A 1 14.35 -10.29 9.59
C MET A 1 13.57 -9.34 8.69
N SER A 2 13.87 -9.25 7.40
CA SER A 2 13.04 -8.48 6.47
C SER A 2 11.78 -9.28 6.13
N PRO A 3 10.58 -8.68 6.21
CA PRO A 3 9.35 -9.40 5.89
C PRO A 3 9.33 -9.83 4.41
N THR A 4 8.85 -11.03 4.15
CA THR A 4 8.77 -11.65 2.83
C THR A 4 7.33 -11.72 2.34
N LEU A 5 7.14 -11.60 1.03
CA LEU A 5 5.89 -11.91 0.35
C LEU A 5 5.99 -13.33 -0.20
N VAL A 6 5.00 -14.16 0.11
CA VAL A 6 4.82 -15.49 -0.48
C VAL A 6 3.55 -15.47 -1.32
N MET A 7 3.67 -15.82 -2.60
CA MET A 7 2.55 -15.90 -3.55
C MET A 7 2.78 -17.10 -4.47
N GLY A 8 1.93 -18.13 -4.32
CA GLY A 8 2.19 -19.42 -4.98
C GLY A 8 3.58 -19.94 -4.61
N ASP A 9 4.38 -20.27 -5.61
CA ASP A 9 5.76 -20.77 -5.45
C ASP A 9 6.81 -19.65 -5.32
N MET A 10 6.39 -18.38 -5.42
CA MET A 10 7.30 -17.23 -5.33
C MET A 10 7.44 -16.76 -3.89
N CYS A 11 8.68 -16.70 -3.40
CA CYS A 11 9.04 -16.06 -2.14
C CYS A 11 10.02 -14.92 -2.41
N ARG A 12 9.64 -13.67 -2.09
CA ARG A 12 10.47 -12.49 -2.32
C ARG A 12 10.53 -11.58 -1.09
N PRO A 13 11.70 -11.02 -0.74
CA PRO A 13 11.78 -9.97 0.26
C PRO A 13 10.92 -8.76 -0.15
N LEU A 14 10.18 -8.16 0.79
CA LEU A 14 9.25 -7.08 0.44
C LEU A 14 9.93 -5.84 -0.12
N LYS A 15 11.18 -5.59 0.27
CA LYS A 15 12.02 -4.53 -0.30
C LYS A 15 12.21 -4.66 -1.82
N ASP A 16 12.06 -5.87 -2.36
CA ASP A 16 12.26 -6.18 -3.78
C ASP A 16 10.92 -6.17 -4.54
N VAL A 17 9.79 -6.16 -3.83
CA VAL A 17 8.44 -6.15 -4.40
C VAL A 17 7.86 -4.75 -4.43
N LEU A 18 8.07 -3.95 -3.38
CA LEU A 18 7.56 -2.60 -3.24
C LEU A 18 8.72 -1.62 -3.08
N SER A 19 8.85 -0.66 -4.00
CA SER A 19 9.89 0.36 -3.92
C SER A 19 9.65 1.31 -2.74
N LYS A 20 10.71 1.65 -1.99
CA LYS A 20 10.65 2.65 -0.89
C LYS A 20 10.54 4.12 -1.34
N SER A 21 10.32 4.42 -2.62
CA SER A 21 10.47 5.78 -3.15
C SER A 21 9.56 6.79 -2.45
N LEU A 22 10.14 7.66 -1.62
CA LEU A 22 9.49 8.71 -0.81
C LEU A 22 9.36 10.04 -1.57
N THR A 23 9.92 10.14 -2.78
CA THR A 23 9.85 11.35 -3.59
C THR A 23 8.54 11.31 -4.39
N ASN A 24 7.56 12.13 -3.97
CA ASN A 24 6.28 12.42 -4.65
C ASN A 24 5.05 11.58 -4.29
N GLY A 25 5.09 10.80 -3.20
CA GLY A 25 3.92 10.03 -2.76
C GLY A 25 3.50 8.92 -3.74
N SER A 26 4.44 8.41 -4.54
CA SER A 26 4.22 7.26 -5.41
C SER A 26 4.98 6.02 -4.92
N ARG A 27 4.43 4.83 -5.16
CA ARG A 27 5.05 3.54 -4.82
C ARG A 27 4.95 2.59 -6.02
N THR A 28 6.04 1.93 -6.37
CA THR A 28 6.06 0.96 -7.46
C THR A 28 6.01 -0.45 -6.91
N TYR A 29 5.03 -1.23 -7.37
CA TYR A 29 4.87 -2.66 -7.10
C TYR A 29 5.29 -3.46 -8.33
N TYR A 30 6.23 -4.38 -8.19
CA TYR A 30 6.72 -5.21 -9.29
C TYR A 30 5.95 -6.53 -9.37
N VAL A 31 5.34 -6.79 -10.54
CA VAL A 31 4.49 -7.98 -10.80
C VAL A 31 5.34 -9.23 -11.05
N GLY A 32 6.57 -9.07 -11.56
CA GLY A 32 7.56 -10.14 -11.73
C GLY A 32 7.78 -10.58 -13.18
N ASP A 33 6.87 -10.23 -14.09
CA ASP A 33 6.93 -10.42 -15.55
C ASP A 33 7.58 -9.22 -16.29
N GLY A 34 8.24 -8.33 -15.54
CA GLY A 34 8.73 -7.04 -16.03
C GLY A 34 7.68 -5.93 -16.01
N ALA A 35 6.40 -6.24 -15.74
CA ALA A 35 5.40 -5.22 -15.49
C ALA A 35 5.50 -4.66 -14.06
N ALA A 36 5.12 -3.40 -13.93
CA ALA A 36 5.08 -2.69 -12.66
C ALA A 36 3.79 -1.89 -12.54
N ILE A 37 3.18 -1.95 -11.36
CA ILE A 37 2.04 -1.14 -10.98
C ILE A 37 2.55 0.05 -10.18
N VAL A 38 2.34 1.24 -10.70
CA VAL A 38 2.69 2.50 -10.03
C VAL A 38 1.46 3.00 -9.28
N TRP A 39 1.57 3.04 -7.96
CA TRP A 39 0.58 3.63 -7.08
C TRP A 39 0.88 5.10 -6.87
N LYS A 40 -0.06 5.99 -7.20
CA LYS A 40 -0.06 7.39 -6.78
C LYS A 40 -0.93 7.50 -5.53
N LEU A 41 -0.32 7.81 -4.40
CA LEU A 41 -0.97 7.89 -3.10
C LEU A 41 -1.38 9.33 -2.84
N SER A 42 -2.66 9.55 -2.60
CA SER A 42 -3.15 10.76 -1.95
C SER A 42 -3.79 10.40 -0.61
N ARG A 43 -4.16 11.42 0.18
CA ARG A 43 -4.87 11.18 1.44
C ARG A 43 -6.18 10.43 1.17
N SER A 44 -7.02 10.97 0.28
CA SER A 44 -8.39 10.47 0.03
C SER A 44 -8.47 9.29 -0.95
N GLN A 45 -7.50 9.14 -1.85
CA GLN A 45 -7.59 8.12 -2.90
C GLN A 45 -6.20 7.67 -3.38
N TRP A 46 -6.04 6.37 -3.55
CA TRP A 46 -4.86 5.77 -4.18
C TRP A 46 -5.21 5.33 -5.59
N LYS A 47 -4.33 5.60 -6.54
CA LYS A 47 -4.56 5.31 -7.96
C LYS A 47 -3.45 4.42 -8.48
N ALA A 48 -3.80 3.27 -9.04
CA ALA A 48 -2.87 2.32 -9.63
C ALA A 48 -2.78 2.51 -11.14
N TYR A 49 -1.56 2.59 -11.66
CA TYR A 49 -1.27 2.75 -13.08
C TYR A 49 -0.34 1.64 -13.56
N ILE A 50 -0.54 1.20 -14.80
CA ILE A 50 0.49 0.47 -15.55
C ILE A 50 0.92 1.39 -16.69
N GLN A 51 2.23 1.68 -16.76
CA GLN A 51 2.78 2.72 -17.63
C GLN A 51 2.06 4.06 -17.36
N SER A 52 1.16 4.48 -18.25
CA SER A 52 0.35 5.71 -18.13
C SER A 52 -1.16 5.46 -17.99
N THR A 53 -1.60 4.20 -17.97
CA THR A 53 -3.02 3.83 -17.97
C THR A 53 -3.51 3.53 -16.56
N LEU A 54 -4.59 4.17 -16.14
CA LEU A 54 -5.26 3.91 -14.85
C LEU A 54 -5.91 2.53 -14.88
N ILE A 55 -5.56 1.68 -13.91
CA ILE A 55 -6.08 0.31 -13.81
C ILE A 55 -6.95 0.08 -12.57
N ALA A 56 -6.75 0.85 -11.49
CA ALA A 56 -7.60 0.78 -10.30
C ALA A 56 -7.54 2.06 -9.47
N THR A 57 -8.57 2.27 -8.66
CA THR A 57 -8.63 3.31 -7.63
C THR A 57 -9.08 2.71 -6.31
N PHE A 58 -8.49 3.16 -5.21
CA PHE A 58 -8.78 2.67 -3.86
C PHE A 58 -9.00 3.83 -2.90
N SER A 59 -10.08 3.79 -2.13
CA SER A 59 -10.30 4.68 -0.98
C SER A 59 -9.79 4.00 0.29
N PRO A 60 -8.73 4.52 0.94
CA PRO A 60 -8.20 3.93 2.18
C PRO A 60 -9.07 4.22 3.41
N TYR A 61 -10.01 5.17 3.31
CA TYR A 61 -10.89 5.56 4.42
C TYR A 61 -12.21 4.77 4.41
N PRO A 62 -12.80 4.49 5.58
CA PRO A 62 -14.12 3.88 5.67
C PRO A 62 -15.24 4.75 5.04
N PRO A 63 -16.20 4.16 4.30
CA PRO A 63 -16.17 2.79 3.80
C PRO A 63 -15.09 2.62 2.72
N ARG A 64 -14.20 1.63 2.91
CA ARG A 64 -13.13 1.35 1.96
C ARG A 64 -13.74 0.81 0.68
N SER A 65 -13.26 1.31 -0.45
CA SER A 65 -13.76 0.90 -1.77
C SER A 65 -12.61 0.73 -2.75
N LEU A 66 -12.71 -0.32 -3.56
CA LEU A 66 -11.80 -0.61 -4.65
C LEU A 66 -12.62 -0.63 -5.95
N VAL A 67 -12.21 0.19 -6.92
CA VAL A 67 -12.76 0.17 -8.28
C VAL A 67 -11.66 -0.27 -9.21
N VAL A 68 -11.88 -1.37 -9.93
CA VAL A 68 -10.92 -1.92 -10.89
C VAL A 68 -11.45 -1.67 -12.30
N GLN A 69 -10.60 -1.13 -13.16
CA GLN A 69 -10.92 -0.95 -14.58
C GLN A 69 -10.81 -2.30 -15.31
N PRO A 70 -11.51 -2.52 -16.43
CA PRO A 70 -11.46 -3.79 -17.15
C PRO A 70 -10.03 -4.28 -17.47
N LEU A 71 -9.13 -3.35 -17.82
CA LEU A 71 -7.71 -3.65 -18.09
C LEU A 71 -6.93 -4.10 -16.85
N GLY A 72 -7.42 -3.75 -15.65
CA GLY A 72 -6.86 -4.13 -14.36
C GLY A 72 -7.31 -5.50 -13.87
N HIS A 73 -8.35 -6.12 -14.44
CA HIS A 73 -8.90 -7.39 -13.95
C HIS A 73 -7.86 -8.52 -13.95
N ARG A 74 -6.98 -8.57 -14.97
CA ARG A 74 -5.89 -9.56 -15.04
C ARG A 74 -4.80 -9.38 -13.96
N TYR A 75 -4.79 -8.25 -13.27
CA TYR A 75 -3.83 -7.90 -12.22
C TYR A 75 -4.49 -7.82 -10.85
N LEU A 76 -5.72 -8.32 -10.67
CA LEU A 76 -6.49 -8.15 -9.45
C LEU A 76 -5.72 -8.60 -8.19
N ASP A 77 -5.09 -9.76 -8.23
CA ASP A 77 -4.32 -10.28 -7.09
C ASP A 77 -3.16 -9.35 -6.71
N HIS A 78 -2.45 -8.84 -7.71
CA HIS A 78 -1.37 -7.88 -7.52
C HIS A 78 -1.87 -6.51 -7.02
N ILE A 79 -3.05 -6.08 -7.47
CA ILE A 79 -3.71 -4.85 -6.98
C ILE A 79 -4.06 -4.99 -5.51
N LEU A 80 -4.70 -6.10 -5.12
CA LEU A 80 -5.08 -6.39 -3.74
C LEU A 80 -3.85 -6.46 -2.83
N LEU A 81 -2.80 -7.17 -3.25
CA LEU A 81 -1.55 -7.24 -2.50
C LEU A 81 -0.86 -5.88 -2.39
N GLY A 82 -0.85 -5.10 -3.46
CA GLY A 82 -0.36 -3.72 -3.43
C GLY A 82 -1.07 -2.90 -2.35
N ILE A 83 -2.41 -2.97 -2.28
CA ILE A 83 -3.21 -2.28 -1.27
C ILE A 83 -2.85 -2.75 0.14
N LEU A 84 -2.77 -4.07 0.38
CA LEU A 84 -2.45 -4.63 1.69
C LEU A 84 -1.06 -4.18 2.18
N LEU A 85 -0.07 -4.20 1.29
CA LEU A 85 1.28 -3.75 1.62
C LEU A 85 1.32 -2.25 1.91
N LEU A 86 0.62 -1.45 1.13
CA LEU A 86 0.54 0.00 1.32
C LEU A 86 -0.19 0.38 2.61
N MET A 87 -1.25 -0.35 2.98
CA MET A 87 -1.93 -0.17 4.26
C MET A 87 -0.99 -0.47 5.42
N ARG A 88 -0.28 -1.59 5.36
CA ARG A 88 0.71 -1.96 6.39
C ARG A 88 1.80 -0.90 6.54
N ASP A 89 2.36 -0.40 5.44
CA ASP A 89 3.42 0.61 5.49
C ASP A 89 2.89 1.93 6.06
N LYS A 90 1.65 2.33 5.72
CA LYS A 90 1.01 3.52 6.28
C LYS A 90 0.72 3.37 7.77
N ASP A 91 0.29 2.19 8.21
CA ASP A 91 0.08 1.92 9.63
C ASP A 91 1.42 2.00 10.38
N ALA A 92 2.51 1.41 9.83
CA ALA A 92 3.84 1.53 10.41
C ALA A 92 4.32 2.99 10.51
N GLU A 93 4.10 3.81 9.47
CA GLU A 93 4.41 5.26 9.52
C GLU A 93 3.59 6.02 10.58
N VAL A 94 2.40 5.54 10.96
CA VAL A 94 1.57 6.12 12.02
C VAL A 94 2.04 5.66 13.40
N PHE A 95 2.44 4.39 13.56
CA PHE A 95 2.90 3.84 14.84
C PHE A 95 4.34 4.21 15.19
N ASP A 96 5.21 4.48 14.20
CA ASP A 96 6.61 4.92 14.41
C ASP A 96 6.75 6.43 14.65
N ARG A 97 5.67 7.21 14.70
CA ARG A 97 5.75 8.61 15.13
C ARG A 97 6.00 8.67 16.64
N PRO A 98 7.08 9.29 17.11
CA PRO A 98 7.37 9.43 18.55
C PRO A 98 6.36 10.32 19.29
N GLU A 99 5.38 10.89 18.59
CA GLU A 99 4.30 11.72 19.15
C GLU A 99 3.12 10.90 19.72
N ASN A 100 3.09 9.58 19.48
CA ASN A 100 2.15 8.66 20.13
C ASN A 100 2.70 8.06 21.44
N SER A 101 3.63 8.75 22.10
CA SER A 101 3.77 8.66 23.54
C SER A 101 2.47 9.18 24.16
N TYR A 102 1.52 8.27 24.40
CA TYR A 102 0.33 8.54 25.18
C TYR A 102 0.75 9.29 26.46
N SER A 103 0.47 10.60 26.49
CA SER A 103 0.23 11.26 27.76
C SER A 103 -1.07 10.66 28.26
N VAL A 104 -0.95 9.57 29.01
CA VAL A 104 -2.01 9.04 29.85
C VAL A 104 -2.29 10.15 30.85
N MET A 105 -3.18 11.07 30.49
CA MET A 105 -3.78 11.96 31.47
C MET A 105 -4.40 11.05 32.53
N PRO A 106 -3.98 11.10 33.81
CA PRO A 106 -4.69 10.38 34.84
C PRO A 106 -6.12 10.91 34.85
N PHE A 107 -7.08 10.00 34.71
CA PHE A 107 -8.49 10.32 34.91
C PHE A 107 -8.61 11.04 36.26
N PRO A 108 -9.31 12.18 36.33
CA PRO A 108 -9.63 12.75 37.63
C PRO A 108 -10.48 11.72 38.38
N CYS A 109 -9.95 11.21 39.49
CA CYS A 109 -10.77 10.54 40.49
C CYS A 109 -11.88 11.50 40.93
N MET A 110 -13.07 10.93 41.13
CA MET A 110 -14.28 11.61 41.61
C MET A 110 -14.01 12.49 42.84
#